data_AF-A0A9E6CZG9-F1
#
_entry.id   AF-A0A9E6CZG9-F1
#
_cell.length_a   1.000
_cell.length_b   1.000
_cell.length_c   1.000
_cell.angle_alpha   90.00
_cell.angle_beta   90.00
_cell.angle_gamma   90.00
#
_symmetry.space_group_name_H-M   'P 1'
#
loop_
_entity.id
_entity.type
_entity.pdbx_description
1 polymer ?
#
loop_
_entity_poly.entity_id
_entity_poly.type
_entity_poly.pdbx_seq_one_letter_code
_entity_poly.pdbx_strand_id
1 'polypeptide(L)'
;MTLGPLAYDQRLADIAQNHSQDMASNDYFAHNNLSGQTPTDRGDTVGYTCRKDYGSYYTVGIAENIVQTWLFSSYTTTSRNYMTLDQIAAQAVELWMDSPGHRENILGSEYDREGIGIAVSEQEKVYATQNFC
;
A
#
# COMPACT_ATOMS: atom_id res chain seq x y z
N MET A 1 17.21 -17.40 -8.38
CA MET A 1 16.97 -17.24 -6.94
C MET A 1 15.48 -17.00 -6.78
N THR A 2 14.77 -17.78 -5.95
CA THR A 2 13.34 -17.60 -5.69
C THR A 2 13.17 -16.70 -4.47
N LEU A 3 12.27 -15.71 -4.55
CA LEU A 3 11.93 -14.86 -3.41
C LEU A 3 11.16 -15.69 -2.37
N GLY A 4 11.43 -15.42 -1.09
CA GLY A 4 10.63 -15.96 0.02
C GLY A 4 9.36 -15.12 0.24
N PRO A 5 8.34 -15.68 0.90
CA PRO A 5 7.20 -14.88 1.35
C PRO A 5 7.65 -13.88 2.41
N LEU A 6 7.05 -12.69 2.40
CA LEU A 6 7.23 -11.67 3.44
C LEU A 6 6.43 -12.05 4.69
N ALA A 7 6.99 -11.76 5.86
CA ALA A 7 6.28 -11.90 7.12
C ALA A 7 5.26 -10.75 7.30
N TYR A 8 4.09 -11.05 7.85
CA TYR A 8 3.16 -9.99 8.22
C TYR A 8 3.70 -9.17 9.41
N ASP A 9 3.77 -7.85 9.26
CA ASP A 9 4.11 -6.92 10.34
C ASP A 9 2.91 -6.02 10.65
N GLN A 10 2.31 -6.24 11.83
CA GLN A 10 1.14 -5.49 12.29
C GLN A 10 1.41 -3.97 12.37
N ARG A 11 2.60 -3.56 12.82
CA ARG A 11 2.90 -2.11 12.96
C ARG A 11 3.02 -1.47 11.58
N LEU A 12 3.61 -2.19 10.62
CA LEU A 12 3.69 -1.74 9.23
C LEU A 12 2.30 -1.65 8.59
N ALA A 13 1.41 -2.60 8.90
CA ALA A 13 0.03 -2.61 8.46
C ALA A 13 -0.77 -1.45 9.07
N ASP A 14 -0.57 -1.14 10.36
CA ASP A 14 -1.22 0.01 11.00
C ASP A 14 -0.81 1.34 10.33
N ILE A 15 0.47 1.49 9.95
CA ILE A 15 0.96 2.66 9.20
C ILE A 15 0.28 2.75 7.83
N ALA A 16 0.19 1.62 7.10
CA ALA A 16 -0.46 1.55 5.80
C ALA A 16 -1.97 1.84 5.91
N GLN A 17 -2.63 1.31 6.94
CA GLN A 17 -4.05 1.46 7.20
C GLN A 17 -4.42 2.92 7.49
N ASN A 18 -3.60 3.60 8.30
CA ASN A 18 -3.77 5.02 8.59
C ASN A 18 -3.60 5.87 7.32
N HIS A 19 -2.65 5.55 6.44
CA HIS A 19 -2.46 6.29 5.19
C HIS A 19 -3.62 6.08 4.20
N SER A 20 -4.10 4.84 4.07
CA SER A 20 -5.30 4.56 3.28
C SER A 20 -6.53 5.30 3.81
N GLN A 21 -6.73 5.33 5.13
CA GLN A 21 -7.81 6.09 5.76
C GLN A 21 -7.70 7.59 5.53
N ASP A 22 -6.48 8.13 5.60
CA ASP A 22 -6.22 9.55 5.35
C ASP A 22 -6.55 9.93 3.90
N MET A 23 -6.06 9.16 2.93
CA MET A 23 -6.40 9.32 1.50
C MET A 23 -7.91 9.25 1.26
N ALA A 24 -8.59 8.27 1.86
CA ALA A 24 -10.03 8.08 1.71
C ALA A 24 -10.86 9.20 2.36
N SER A 25 -10.43 9.70 3.52
CA SER A 25 -11.16 10.73 4.28
C SER A 25 -10.98 12.12 3.69
N ASN A 26 -9.84 12.38 3.06
CA ASN A 26 -9.47 13.69 2.53
C ASN A 26 -9.48 13.76 0.98
N ASP A 27 -10.01 12.73 0.32
CA ASP A 27 -10.15 12.61 -1.14
C ASP A 27 -8.88 13.00 -1.92
N TYR A 28 -7.75 12.39 -1.55
CA TYR A 28 -6.49 12.58 -2.25
C TYR A 28 -5.79 11.25 -2.51
N PHE A 29 -4.85 11.24 -3.47
CA PHE A 29 -4.07 10.05 -3.80
C PHE A 29 -2.61 10.43 -4.03
N ALA A 30 -1.78 10.22 -3.00
CA ALA A 30 -0.35 10.52 -3.03
C ALA A 30 0.41 9.70 -1.97
N HIS A 31 1.71 9.47 -2.20
CA HIS A 31 2.59 8.84 -1.21
C HIS A 31 2.81 9.73 0.03
N ASN A 32 2.93 11.04 -0.19
CA ASN A 32 3.05 12.00 0.89
C ASN A 32 1.65 12.40 1.34
N ASN A 33 1.42 12.42 2.65
CA ASN A 33 0.15 12.91 3.16
C ASN A 33 0.03 14.44 3.06
N LEU A 34 -1.13 14.98 3.42
CA LEU A 34 -1.39 16.43 3.34
C LEU A 34 -0.52 17.26 4.30
N SER A 35 0.12 16.64 5.29
CA SER A 35 1.13 17.27 6.15
C SER A 35 2.55 17.18 5.57
N GLY A 36 2.71 16.60 4.38
CA GLY A 36 3.99 16.42 3.70
C GLY A 36 4.79 15.21 4.17
N GLN A 37 4.25 14.35 5.05
CA GLN A 37 4.96 13.20 5.59
C GLN A 37 5.05 12.07 4.56
N THR A 38 6.27 11.59 4.32
CA THR A 38 6.56 10.38 3.53
C THR A 38 6.13 9.10 4.28
N PRO A 39 6.14 7.92 3.63
CA PRO A 39 5.91 6.65 4.33
C PRO A 39 6.84 6.45 5.51
N THR A 40 8.12 6.79 5.35
CA THR A 40 9.12 6.72 6.43
C THR A 40 8.80 7.68 7.57
N ASP A 41 8.42 8.93 7.29
CA ASP A 41 8.04 9.89 8.34
C ASP A 41 6.81 9.42 9.13
N ARG A 42 5.84 8.78 8.46
CA ARG A 42 4.69 8.16 9.12
C ARG A 42 5.12 7.02 10.05
N GLY A 43 6.08 6.20 9.63
CA GLY A 43 6.70 5.17 10.48
C GLY A 43 7.45 5.75 11.68
N ASP A 44 8.28 6.75 11.46
CA ASP A 44 9.09 7.40 12.50
C ASP A 44 8.21 8.06 13.56
N THR A 45 7.08 8.65 13.17
CA THR A 45 6.09 9.26 14.09
C THR A 45 5.55 8.26 15.11
N VAL A 46 5.48 6.97 14.76
CA VAL A 46 5.03 5.89 15.65
C VAL A 46 6.20 5.04 16.17
N GLY A 47 7.43 5.52 16.04
CA GLY A 47 8.65 4.83 16.50
C GLY A 47 8.90 3.52 15.75
N TYR A 48 8.55 3.44 14.47
CA TYR A 48 8.80 2.29 13.61
C TYR A 48 9.93 2.63 12.63
N THR A 49 11.06 1.93 12.77
CA THR A 49 12.21 2.09 11.87
C THR A 49 12.32 0.88 10.97
N CYS A 50 12.26 1.12 9.66
CA CYS A 50 12.51 0.08 8.66
C CYS A 50 13.99 0.06 8.28
N ARG A 51 14.72 -1.00 8.65
CA ARG A 51 16.12 -1.21 8.24
C ARG A 51 16.20 -2.36 7.25
N LYS A 52 16.80 -2.10 6.08
CA LYS A 52 16.97 -3.06 4.98
C LYS A 52 18.44 -3.38 4.81
N ASP A 53 18.81 -4.64 4.91
CA ASP A 53 20.20 -5.09 4.89
C ASP A 53 20.62 -5.51 3.47
N TYR A 54 21.70 -4.91 2.96
CA TYR A 54 22.31 -5.23 1.66
C TYR A 54 23.66 -5.95 1.83
N GLY A 55 23.92 -6.48 3.02
CA GLY A 55 25.13 -7.22 3.41
C GLY A 55 26.32 -6.33 3.75
N SER A 56 26.69 -5.42 2.85
CA SER A 56 27.83 -4.50 3.06
C SER A 56 27.43 -3.13 3.61
N TYR A 57 26.15 -2.78 3.48
CA TYR A 57 25.56 -1.57 4.03
C TYR A 57 24.07 -1.84 4.32
N TYR A 58 23.43 -0.88 4.98
CA TYR A 58 21.98 -0.90 5.19
C TYR A 58 21.36 0.41 4.71
N THR A 59 20.09 0.35 4.35
CA THR A 59 19.27 1.56 4.16
C THR A 59 18.19 1.61 5.23
N VAL A 60 17.65 2.81 5.44
CA VAL A 60 16.52 3.03 6.34
C VAL A 60 15.39 3.68 5.55
N GLY A 61 14.20 3.11 5.65
CA GLY A 61 13.00 3.69 5.04
C GLY A 61 12.02 2.64 4.54
N ILE A 62 10.73 2.96 4.67
CA ILE A 62 9.62 2.13 4.20
C ILE A 62 9.48 2.34 2.69
N ALA A 63 9.41 1.25 1.93
CA ALA A 63 8.96 1.30 0.54
C ALA A 63 7.44 1.13 0.49
N GLU A 64 6.76 1.84 -0.40
CA GLU A 64 5.30 1.90 -0.43
C GLU A 64 4.77 1.75 -1.86
N ASN A 65 3.76 0.90 -2.01
CA ASN A 65 2.86 0.88 -3.15
C ASN A 65 1.49 1.42 -2.71
N ILE A 66 0.88 2.26 -3.54
CA ILE A 66 -0.52 2.70 -3.34
C ILE A 66 -1.33 2.46 -4.59
N VAL A 67 -2.62 2.20 -4.42
CA VAL A 67 -3.59 2.13 -5.53
C VAL A 67 -4.92 2.73 -5.10
N GLN A 68 -5.56 3.43 -6.04
CA GLN A 68 -6.94 3.86 -5.92
C GLN A 68 -7.76 3.16 -7.01
N THR A 69 -8.79 2.43 -6.60
CA THR A 69 -9.78 1.83 -7.50
C THR A 69 -11.18 2.07 -6.95
N TRP A 70 -12.17 1.27 -7.35
CA TRP A 70 -13.57 1.36 -6.95
C TRP A 70 -14.04 0.03 -6.40
N LEU A 71 -15.11 0.02 -5.60
CA LEU A 71 -15.79 -1.21 -5.20
C LEU A 71 -16.49 -1.93 -6.37
N PHE A 72 -16.55 -1.33 -7.56
CA PHE A 72 -17.25 -1.83 -8.72
C PHE A 72 -16.39 -1.78 -9.98
N SER A 73 -16.64 -2.73 -10.88
CA SER A 73 -15.92 -2.85 -12.16
C SER A 73 -16.51 -1.96 -13.26
N SER A 74 -17.79 -1.61 -13.13
CA SER A 74 -18.50 -0.73 -14.04
C SER A 74 -19.71 -0.11 -13.36
N TYR A 75 -20.22 0.99 -13.92
CA TYR A 75 -21.40 1.68 -13.41
C TYR A 75 -22.18 2.34 -14.55
N THR A 76 -23.46 2.54 -14.31
CA THR A 76 -24.35 3.40 -15.10
C THR A 76 -24.85 4.54 -14.21
N THR A 77 -25.76 5.37 -14.72
CA THR A 77 -26.43 6.40 -13.91
C THR A 77 -27.29 5.84 -12.78
N THR A 78 -27.68 4.56 -12.84
CA THR A 78 -28.62 3.94 -11.89
C THR A 78 -28.15 2.63 -11.28
N SER A 79 -26.98 2.11 -11.67
CA SER A 79 -26.50 0.79 -11.21
C SER A 79 -24.98 0.71 -11.14
N ARG A 80 -24.48 -0.17 -10.28
CA ARG A 80 -23.06 -0.51 -10.12
C ARG A 80 -22.87 -2.02 -10.15
N ASN A 81 -21.84 -2.47 -10.86
CA ASN A 81 -21.43 -3.87 -10.89
C ASN A 81 -20.34 -4.11 -9.83
N TYR A 82 -20.77 -4.34 -8.59
CA TYR A 82 -19.87 -4.53 -7.46
C TYR A 82 -18.98 -5.76 -7.62
N MET A 83 -17.72 -5.60 -7.22
CA MET A 83 -16.73 -6.66 -7.19
C MET A 83 -16.76 -7.39 -5.83
N THR A 84 -16.34 -8.65 -5.83
CA THR A 84 -16.02 -9.36 -4.58
C THR A 84 -14.73 -8.81 -3.97
N LEU A 85 -14.49 -9.11 -2.69
CA LEU A 85 -13.23 -8.75 -2.04
C LEU A 85 -12.01 -9.37 -2.74
N ASP A 86 -12.14 -10.63 -3.20
CA ASP A 86 -11.09 -11.30 -3.97
C ASP A 86 -10.80 -10.60 -5.30
N GLN A 87 -11.82 -10.10 -5.98
CA GLN A 87 -11.66 -9.34 -7.23
C GLN A 87 -10.97 -7.99 -6.98
N ILE A 88 -11.33 -7.29 -5.90
CA ILE A 88 -10.69 -6.03 -5.50
C ILE A 88 -9.20 -6.27 -5.17
N ALA A 89 -8.91 -7.31 -4.39
CA ALA A 89 -7.54 -7.67 -4.03
C ALA A 89 -6.70 -8.08 -5.25
N ALA A 90 -7.25 -8.93 -6.12
CA ALA A 90 -6.58 -9.34 -7.35
C ALA A 90 -6.30 -8.14 -8.27
N GLN A 91 -7.26 -7.23 -8.42
CA GLN A 91 -7.09 -6.01 -9.22
C GLN A 91 -6.01 -5.09 -8.63
N ALA A 92 -5.97 -4.91 -7.30
CA ALA A 92 -4.93 -4.11 -6.66
C ALA A 92 -3.53 -4.66 -6.96
N VAL A 93 -3.34 -5.98 -6.81
CA VAL A 93 -2.08 -6.66 -7.11
C VAL A 93 -1.73 -6.57 -8.60
N GLU A 94 -2.70 -6.76 -9.50
CA GLU A 94 -2.49 -6.64 -10.95
C GLU A 94 -2.04 -5.23 -11.32
N LEU A 95 -2.70 -4.19 -10.80
CA LEU A 95 -2.33 -2.79 -11.05
C LEU A 95 -0.94 -2.44 -10.51
N TRP A 96 -0.54 -2.97 -9.34
CA TRP A 96 0.83 -2.82 -8.86
C TRP A 96 1.82 -3.57 -9.73
N MET A 97 1.52 -4.81 -10.10
CA MET A 97 2.40 -5.57 -10.98
C MET A 97 2.54 -4.91 -12.34
N ASP A 98 1.52 -4.29 -12.92
CA ASP A 98 1.63 -3.62 -14.23
C ASP A 98 2.41 -2.30 -14.21
N SER A 99 2.69 -1.74 -13.03
CA SER A 99 3.55 -0.58 -12.85
C SER A 99 4.99 -1.00 -12.56
N PRO A 100 5.99 -0.62 -13.37
CA PRO A 100 7.39 -1.02 -13.16
C PRO A 100 7.94 -0.70 -11.77
N GLY A 101 7.65 0.50 -11.24
CA GLY A 101 8.12 0.90 -9.91
C GLY A 101 7.44 0.15 -8.77
N HIS A 102 6.14 -0.12 -8.88
CA HIS A 102 5.44 -0.91 -7.87
C HIS A 102 5.85 -2.39 -7.91
N ARG A 103 6.07 -2.93 -9.12
CA ARG A 103 6.61 -4.27 -9.34
C ARG A 103 8.00 -4.42 -8.75
N GLU A 104 8.85 -3.40 -8.87
CA GLU A 104 10.19 -3.39 -8.26
C GLU A 104 10.11 -3.57 -6.74
N ASN A 105 9.18 -2.90 -6.07
CA ASN A 105 8.95 -3.11 -4.64
C ASN A 105 8.50 -4.55 -4.33
N ILE A 106 7.53 -5.10 -5.06
CA ILE A 106 7.02 -6.47 -4.83
C ILE A 106 8.10 -7.53 -5.04
N LEU A 107 9.00 -7.30 -6.00
CA LEU A 107 10.07 -8.23 -6.35
C LEU A 107 11.41 -7.93 -5.66
N GLY A 108 11.43 -6.96 -4.74
CA GLY A 108 12.62 -6.59 -3.97
C GLY A 108 13.00 -7.69 -2.99
N SER A 109 14.24 -8.16 -3.07
CA SER A 109 14.77 -9.22 -2.20
C SER A 109 15.26 -8.71 -0.83
N GLU A 110 15.31 -7.39 -0.66
CA GLU A 110 15.76 -6.73 0.57
C GLU A 110 14.69 -6.64 1.66
N TYR A 111 13.45 -7.00 1.33
CA TYR A 111 12.30 -6.98 2.23
C TYR A 111 12.10 -8.35 2.88
N ASP A 112 11.80 -8.37 4.17
CA ASP A 112 11.45 -9.58 4.91
C ASP A 112 10.05 -9.53 5.53
N ARG A 113 9.36 -8.40 5.43
CA ARG A 113 8.06 -8.14 6.02
C ARG A 113 7.19 -7.15 5.24
N GLU A 114 5.88 -7.32 5.36
CA GLU A 114 4.91 -6.43 4.73
C GLU A 114 3.76 -6.06 5.66
N GLY A 115 3.15 -4.92 5.36
CA GLY A 115 1.92 -4.47 5.99
C GLY A 115 1.01 -3.83 4.95
N ILE A 116 -0.25 -4.28 4.91
CA ILE A 116 -1.26 -3.78 3.97
C ILE A 116 -2.38 -3.12 4.75
N GLY A 117 -2.81 -1.95 4.27
CA GLY A 117 -3.96 -1.21 4.76
C GLY A 117 -4.93 -0.89 3.63
N ILE A 118 -6.23 -0.91 3.93
CA ILE A 118 -7.28 -0.64 2.94
C ILE A 118 -8.35 0.25 3.56
N ALA A 119 -8.79 1.27 2.85
CA ALA A 119 -9.92 2.10 3.22
C ALA A 119 -10.86 2.33 2.04
N VAL A 120 -12.14 2.55 2.34
CA VAL A 120 -13.15 2.86 1.33
C VAL A 120 -13.76 4.21 1.68
N SER A 121 -13.76 5.14 0.72
CA SER A 121 -14.41 6.45 0.88
C SER A 121 -15.93 6.34 0.79
N GLU A 122 -16.64 7.39 1.19
CA GLU A 122 -18.10 7.50 0.99
C GLU A 122 -18.51 7.43 -0.49
N GLN A 123 -17.60 7.77 -1.41
CA GLN A 123 -17.81 7.66 -2.86
C GLN A 123 -17.47 6.27 -3.41
N GLU A 124 -17.25 5.28 -2.53
CA GLU A 124 -16.92 3.88 -2.88
C GLU A 124 -15.58 3.72 -3.62
N LYS A 125 -14.70 4.73 -3.56
CA LYS A 125 -13.29 4.57 -3.95
C LYS A 125 -12.59 3.71 -2.92
N VAL A 126 -11.87 2.71 -3.39
CA VAL A 126 -10.98 1.86 -2.58
C VAL A 126 -9.58 2.46 -2.65
N TYR A 127 -8.99 2.72 -1.49
CA TYR A 127 -7.60 3.12 -1.33
C TYR A 127 -6.88 1.98 -0.63
N ALA A 128 -5.81 1.48 -1.24
CA ALA A 128 -4.97 0.45 -0.63
C ALA A 128 -3.51 0.90 -0.63
N THR A 129 -2.84 0.62 0.49
CA THR A 129 -1.43 0.89 0.73
C THR A 129 -0.75 -0.43 1.09
N GLN A 130 0.32 -0.79 0.40
CA GLN A 130 1.20 -1.92 0.73
C GLN A 130 2.58 -1.37 1.05
N ASN A 131 3.00 -1.54 2.31
CA ASN A 131 4.29 -1.11 2.81
C ASN A 131 5.22 -2.32 2.95
N PHE A 132 6.47 -2.12 2.56
CA PHE A 132 7.53 -3.12 2.61
C PHE A 132 8.65 -2.69 3.55
N CYS A 133 9.13 -3.67 4.29
CA CYS A 133 10.38 -3.63 5.01
C CYS A 133 10.97 -5.04 5.08
#